data_AF-A0A7S2C1B9-F1
#
_entry.id   AF-A0A7S2C1B9-F1
#
_cell.length_a   1.000
_cell.length_b   1.000
_cell.length_c   1.000
_cell.angle_alpha   90.00
_cell.angle_beta   90.00
_cell.angle_gamma   90.00
#
_symmetry.space_group_name_H-M   'P 1'
#
loop_
_entity.id
_entity.type
_entity.pdbx_description
1 polymer ?
#
loop_
_entity_poly.entity_id
_entity_poly.type
_entity_poly.pdbx_seq_one_letter_code
_entity_poly.pdbx_strand_id
1 'polypeptide(L)'
;DDTADMAFVLAAGAASVFGLVGGRVMMRRINNLQEELDDRPKVVFVLGGPGSGKGTMCARIVEEFGFMHLSAGDLLRAERKSGSELGDMIEGHIQAGSIVPAEVTVRLLDEAMKKSEATCFLVDGFPRNADNLECWVKLMTHCKVEFVLMLECPEEVMEQRLLKRGETSGRSDDNIESIRKRFKTYKESTMPVVQVFAKENKVREVVSDRAPEEVYADVRTAICEVTEPLEQAARKDSSAV
;
A
#
# COMPACT_ATOMS: atom_id res chain seq x y z
N ASP A 1 20.27 -13.90 15.61
CA ASP A 1 20.80 -12.84 16.48
C ASP A 1 22.33 -12.76 16.54
N ASP A 2 23.11 -13.78 16.16
CA ASP A 2 24.59 -13.68 16.18
C ASP A 2 25.26 -13.27 14.86
N THR A 3 24.55 -13.34 13.73
CA THR A 3 25.14 -13.03 12.40
C THR A 3 25.16 -11.53 12.09
N ALA A 4 24.20 -10.77 12.62
CA ALA A 4 24.14 -9.32 12.47
C ALA A 4 25.24 -8.61 13.29
N ASP A 5 25.57 -9.13 14.47
CA ASP A 5 26.63 -8.58 15.34
C ASP A 5 28.03 -8.82 14.77
N MET A 6 28.27 -9.96 14.09
CA MET A 6 29.55 -10.19 13.41
C MET A 6 29.80 -9.23 12.24
N ALA A 7 28.75 -8.88 11.49
CA ALA A 7 28.84 -7.88 10.43
C ALA A 7 29.14 -6.48 10.99
N PHE A 8 28.62 -6.16 12.18
CA PHE A 8 28.84 -4.90 12.87
C PHE A 8 30.32 -4.72 13.30
N VAL A 9 30.95 -5.77 13.84
CA VAL A 9 32.35 -5.74 14.27
C VAL A 9 33.31 -5.57 13.07
N LEU A 10 33.02 -6.23 11.94
CA LEU A 10 33.81 -6.09 10.71
C LEU A 10 33.69 -4.70 10.07
N ALA A 11 32.50 -4.10 10.08
CA ALA A 11 32.27 -2.77 9.53
C ALA A 11 32.87 -1.64 10.40
N ALA A 12 32.75 -1.76 11.72
CA ALA A 12 33.31 -0.77 12.66
C ALA A 12 34.85 -0.77 12.68
N GLY A 13 35.48 -1.94 12.48
CA GLY A 13 36.94 -2.06 12.37
C GLY A 13 37.52 -1.35 11.14
N ALA A 14 36.81 -1.33 10.01
CA ALA A 14 37.27 -0.67 8.78
C ALA A 14 37.17 0.86 8.85
N ALA A 15 36.24 1.41 9.63
CA ALA A 15 36.02 2.85 9.76
C ALA A 15 37.15 3.58 10.49
N SER A 16 37.96 2.88 11.29
CA SER A 16 39.08 3.48 12.04
C SER A 16 40.35 3.71 11.19
N VAL A 17 40.38 3.22 9.94
CA VAL A 17 41.60 3.20 9.11
C VAL A 17 41.59 4.25 7.97
N PHE A 18 40.46 4.87 7.64
CA PHE A 18 40.37 5.79 6.49
C PHE A 18 39.87 7.19 6.86
N GLY A 19 40.71 8.19 6.57
CA GLY A 19 40.52 9.59 6.93
C GLY A 19 39.24 10.27 6.42
N LEU A 20 38.93 11.40 7.06
CA LEU A 20 37.69 12.19 7.08
C LEU A 20 37.01 12.55 5.72
N VAL A 21 37.64 12.29 4.58
CA VAL A 21 37.07 12.62 3.25
C VAL A 21 36.30 11.44 2.64
N GLY A 22 36.60 10.20 3.04
CA GLY A 22 35.95 8.98 2.54
C GLY A 22 34.63 8.60 3.23
N GLY A 23 34.33 9.21 4.38
CA GLY A 23 33.21 8.82 5.24
C GLY A 23 31.82 8.96 4.61
N ARG A 24 31.58 10.01 3.80
CA ARG A 24 30.25 10.22 3.16
C ARG A 24 29.97 9.25 2.02
N VAL A 25 31.00 8.88 1.25
CA VAL A 25 30.86 7.91 0.14
C VAL A 25 30.74 6.49 0.70
N MET A 26 31.52 6.17 1.74
CA MET A 26 31.41 4.91 2.48
C MET A 26 30.04 4.77 3.16
N MET A 27 29.54 5.81 3.84
CA MET A 27 28.20 5.81 4.45
C MET A 27 27.08 5.67 3.41
N ARG A 28 27.18 6.32 2.25
CA ARG A 28 26.23 6.10 1.14
C ARG A 28 26.25 4.65 0.64
N ARG A 29 27.44 4.05 0.53
CA ARG A 29 27.57 2.64 0.15
C ARG A 29 27.00 1.69 1.21
N ILE A 30 27.21 1.97 2.50
CA ILE A 30 26.66 1.17 3.59
C ILE A 30 25.13 1.29 3.66
N ASN A 31 24.58 2.50 3.53
CA ASN A 31 23.13 2.72 3.50
C ASN A 31 22.48 2.04 2.28
N ASN A 32 23.10 2.12 1.09
CA ASN A 32 22.60 1.42 -0.09
C ASN A 32 22.65 -0.10 0.07
N LEU A 33 23.70 -0.65 0.69
CA LEU A 33 23.80 -2.08 0.98
C LEU A 33 22.75 -2.53 2.02
N GLN A 34 22.44 -1.68 3.00
CA GLN A 34 21.36 -1.96 3.97
C GLN A 34 19.97 -1.90 3.33
N GLU A 35 19.74 -1.01 2.36
CA GLU A 35 18.48 -0.99 1.58
C GLU A 35 18.34 -2.19 0.62
N GLU A 36 19.44 -2.69 0.06
CA GLU A 36 19.46 -3.91 -0.77
C GLU A 36 19.26 -5.21 0.04
N LEU A 37 19.45 -5.16 1.36
CA LEU A 37 19.35 -6.31 2.28
C LEU A 37 18.07 -6.32 3.14
N ASP A 38 17.14 -5.38 2.93
CA ASP A 38 15.87 -5.36 3.65
C ASP A 38 14.93 -6.44 3.07
N ASP A 39 14.83 -7.57 3.77
CA ASP A 39 14.03 -8.75 3.39
C ASP A 39 12.56 -8.65 3.80
N ARG A 40 12.17 -7.53 4.41
CA ARG A 40 10.78 -7.31 4.83
C ARG A 40 9.85 -7.27 3.62
N PRO A 41 8.62 -7.83 3.73
CA PRO A 41 7.63 -7.69 2.69
C PRO A 41 7.38 -6.22 2.32
N LYS A 42 7.38 -5.96 1.01
CA LYS A 42 7.16 -4.63 0.44
C LYS A 42 5.67 -4.36 0.32
N VAL A 43 5.28 -3.16 0.70
CA VAL A 43 3.88 -2.70 0.68
C VAL A 43 3.79 -1.44 -0.17
N VAL A 44 2.86 -1.44 -1.12
CA VAL A 44 2.40 -0.25 -1.82
C VAL A 44 0.98 0.03 -1.36
N PHE A 45 0.75 1.20 -0.77
CA PHE A 45 -0.60 1.67 -0.49
C PHE A 45 -1.25 2.14 -1.79
N VAL A 46 -2.44 1.65 -2.09
CA VAL A 46 -3.22 2.10 -3.25
C VAL A 46 -4.37 2.97 -2.76
N LEU A 47 -4.23 4.28 -2.95
CA LEU A 47 -5.18 5.30 -2.51
C LEU A 47 -5.82 6.02 -3.69
N GLY A 48 -6.92 6.71 -3.39
CA GLY A 48 -7.77 7.38 -4.37
C GLY A 48 -9.23 7.33 -3.94
N GLY A 49 -10.04 8.23 -4.48
CA GLY A 49 -11.45 8.35 -4.09
C GLY A 49 -12.27 7.08 -4.38
N PRO A 50 -13.44 6.91 -3.75
CA PRO A 50 -14.33 5.79 -4.07
C PRO A 50 -14.70 5.89 -5.55
N GLY A 51 -14.56 4.81 -6.32
CA GLY A 51 -14.85 4.83 -7.77
C GLY A 51 -13.66 5.23 -8.67
N SER A 52 -12.48 5.56 -8.12
CA SER A 52 -11.31 5.93 -8.92
C SER A 52 -10.69 4.79 -9.75
N GLY A 53 -11.08 3.53 -9.52
CA GLY A 53 -10.59 2.37 -10.28
C GLY A 53 -9.46 1.57 -9.61
N LYS A 54 -9.19 1.79 -8.31
CA LYS A 54 -8.14 1.09 -7.54
C LYS A 54 -8.14 -0.43 -7.74
N GLY A 55 -9.27 -1.10 -7.47
CA GLY A 55 -9.38 -2.55 -7.61
C GLY A 55 -9.09 -3.04 -9.04
N THR A 56 -9.47 -2.29 -10.07
CA THR A 56 -9.16 -2.62 -11.46
C THR A 56 -7.66 -2.53 -11.71
N MET A 57 -6.99 -1.48 -11.24
CA MET A 57 -5.54 -1.35 -11.38
C MET A 57 -4.78 -2.41 -10.55
N CYS A 58 -5.24 -2.69 -9.33
CA CYS A 58 -4.66 -3.74 -8.49
C CYS A 58 -4.73 -5.11 -9.16
N ALA A 59 -5.87 -5.47 -9.75
CA ALA A 59 -6.01 -6.75 -10.46
C ALA A 59 -4.99 -6.90 -11.60
N ARG A 60 -4.73 -5.83 -12.34
CA ARG A 60 -3.72 -5.84 -13.41
C ARG A 60 -2.29 -5.94 -12.87
N ILE A 61 -1.97 -5.25 -11.78
CA ILE A 61 -0.66 -5.37 -11.13
C ILE A 61 -0.44 -6.80 -10.61
N VAL A 62 -1.46 -7.43 -10.02
CA VAL A 62 -1.41 -8.84 -9.58
C VAL A 62 -1.09 -9.74 -10.76
N GLU A 63 -1.78 -9.57 -11.89
CA GLU A 63 -1.59 -10.38 -13.09
C GLU A 63 -0.18 -10.25 -13.68
N GLU A 64 0.37 -9.03 -13.77
CA GLU A 64 1.68 -8.81 -14.40
C GLU A 64 2.87 -9.03 -13.45
N PHE A 65 2.75 -8.62 -12.18
CA PHE A 65 3.89 -8.56 -11.25
C PHE A 65 3.80 -9.55 -10.08
N GLY A 66 2.70 -10.30 -9.95
CA GLY A 66 2.54 -11.32 -8.90
C GLY A 66 2.39 -10.75 -7.48
N PHE A 67 1.99 -9.49 -7.34
CA PHE A 67 1.69 -8.90 -6.02
C PHE A 67 0.47 -9.59 -5.40
N MET A 68 0.38 -9.60 -4.08
CA MET A 68 -0.86 -9.96 -3.38
C MET A 68 -1.73 -8.71 -3.18
N HIS A 69 -2.98 -8.74 -3.64
CA HIS A 69 -3.94 -7.65 -3.43
C HIS A 69 -4.77 -7.84 -2.15
N LEU A 70 -4.65 -6.87 -1.24
CA LEU A 70 -5.39 -6.80 0.01
C LEU A 70 -6.27 -5.54 0.03
N SER A 71 -7.55 -5.71 -0.32
CA SER A 71 -8.55 -4.65 -0.22
C SER A 71 -9.11 -4.56 1.20
N ALA A 72 -8.83 -3.47 1.91
CA ALA A 72 -9.32 -3.26 3.27
C ALA A 72 -10.86 -3.29 3.32
N GLY A 73 -11.52 -2.72 2.31
CA GLY A 73 -12.98 -2.76 2.20
C GLY A 73 -13.53 -4.17 2.01
N ASP A 74 -12.85 -5.03 1.24
CA ASP A 74 -13.29 -6.42 1.05
C ASP A 74 -13.04 -7.26 2.30
N LEU A 75 -11.92 -7.07 2.99
CA LEU A 75 -11.64 -7.72 4.28
C LEU A 75 -12.70 -7.35 5.32
N LEU A 76 -13.07 -6.07 5.44
CA LEU A 76 -14.14 -5.63 6.33
C LEU A 76 -15.51 -6.24 5.95
N ARG A 77 -15.85 -6.27 4.65
CA ARG A 77 -17.09 -6.92 4.19
C ARG A 77 -17.11 -8.42 4.43
N ALA A 78 -15.96 -9.09 4.35
CA ALA A 78 -15.83 -10.51 4.66
C ALA A 78 -15.98 -10.77 6.16
N GLU A 79 -15.32 -9.97 7.00
CA GLU A 79 -15.43 -10.06 8.47
C GLU A 79 -16.86 -9.81 8.94
N ARG A 80 -17.56 -8.85 8.33
CA ARG A 80 -19.00 -8.64 8.57
C ARG A 80 -19.83 -9.90 8.31
N LYS A 81 -19.50 -10.66 7.27
CA LYS A 81 -20.25 -11.85 6.85
C LYS A 81 -19.84 -13.12 7.61
N SER A 82 -18.78 -13.08 8.42
CA SER A 82 -18.26 -14.27 9.11
C SER A 82 -19.07 -14.68 10.34
N GLY A 83 -19.97 -13.80 10.83
CA GLY A 83 -20.67 -13.98 12.10
C GLY A 83 -19.86 -13.53 13.32
N SER A 84 -18.76 -12.80 13.09
CA SER A 84 -17.93 -12.16 14.12
C SER A 84 -18.72 -11.17 14.97
N GLU A 85 -18.35 -11.03 16.25
CA GLU A 85 -18.88 -10.01 17.17
C GLU A 85 -18.64 -8.57 16.65
N LEU A 86 -17.68 -8.40 15.73
CA LEU A 86 -17.37 -7.11 15.12
C LEU A 86 -18.31 -6.77 13.94
N GLY A 87 -19.12 -7.72 13.48
CA GLY A 87 -19.91 -7.59 12.26
C GLY A 87 -20.85 -6.40 12.26
N ASP A 88 -21.59 -6.18 13.34
CA ASP A 88 -22.55 -5.08 13.47
C ASP A 88 -21.85 -3.71 13.51
N MET A 89 -20.73 -3.62 14.21
CA MET A 89 -19.91 -2.40 14.25
C MET A 89 -19.38 -2.06 12.85
N ILE A 90 -18.85 -3.06 12.14
CA ILE A 90 -18.35 -2.87 10.77
C ILE A 90 -19.48 -2.43 9.84
N GLU A 91 -20.66 -3.04 9.93
CA GLU A 91 -21.81 -2.65 9.09
C GLU A 91 -22.23 -1.20 9.35
N GLY A 92 -22.33 -0.79 10.63
CA GLY A 92 -22.68 0.57 10.99
C GLY A 92 -21.72 1.59 10.38
N HIS A 93 -20.41 1.32 10.41
CA HIS A 93 -19.42 2.21 9.81
C HIS A 93 -19.49 2.25 8.27
N ILE A 94 -19.69 1.09 7.61
CA ILE A 94 -19.82 0.99 6.15
C ILE A 94 -21.04 1.78 5.66
N GLN A 95 -22.21 1.59 6.27
CA GLN A 95 -23.44 2.32 5.91
C GLN A 95 -23.32 3.82 6.15
N ALA A 96 -22.63 4.22 7.23
CA ALA A 96 -22.39 5.63 7.53
C ALA A 96 -21.32 6.27 6.61
N GLY A 97 -20.62 5.50 5.79
CA GLY A 97 -19.49 5.98 4.98
C GLY A 97 -18.27 6.42 5.83
N SER A 98 -18.24 6.05 7.11
CA SER A 98 -17.22 6.42 8.07
C SER A 98 -16.05 5.41 8.08
N ILE A 99 -15.08 5.60 8.97
CA ILE A 99 -13.87 4.78 9.05
C ILE A 99 -13.99 3.86 10.27
N VAL A 100 -13.83 2.56 10.04
CA VAL A 100 -13.78 1.53 11.10
C VAL A 100 -12.54 1.77 11.97
N PRO A 101 -12.58 1.49 13.29
CA PRO A 101 -11.41 1.60 14.18
C PRO A 101 -10.15 0.97 13.58
N ALA A 102 -9.03 1.65 13.76
CA ALA A 102 -7.78 1.34 13.07
C ALA A 102 -7.28 -0.07 13.38
N GLU A 103 -7.35 -0.48 14.64
CA GLU A 103 -6.88 -1.78 15.12
C GLU A 103 -7.59 -2.95 14.43
N VAL A 104 -8.89 -2.81 14.14
CA VAL A 104 -9.65 -3.84 13.45
C VAL A 104 -9.14 -4.01 12.03
N THR A 105 -8.96 -2.90 11.30
CA THR A 105 -8.54 -2.93 9.90
C THR A 105 -7.08 -3.39 9.78
N VAL A 106 -6.18 -2.89 10.63
CA VAL A 106 -4.76 -3.30 10.65
C VAL A 106 -4.62 -4.78 10.98
N ARG A 107 -5.37 -5.30 11.97
CA ARG A 107 -5.35 -6.73 12.30
C ARG A 107 -5.78 -7.59 11.12
N LEU A 108 -6.88 -7.24 10.44
CA LEU A 108 -7.35 -7.99 9.28
C LEU A 108 -6.33 -7.99 8.14
N LEU A 109 -5.65 -6.87 7.90
CA LEU A 109 -4.58 -6.77 6.91
C LEU A 109 -3.37 -7.63 7.31
N ASP A 110 -2.92 -7.54 8.56
CA ASP A 110 -1.79 -8.31 9.10
C ASP A 110 -2.04 -9.83 9.01
N GLU A 111 -3.23 -10.28 9.43
CA GLU A 111 -3.61 -11.69 9.32
C GLU A 111 -3.64 -12.18 7.86
N ALA A 112 -4.11 -11.34 6.93
CA ALA A 112 -4.13 -11.68 5.51
C ALA A 112 -2.71 -11.72 4.91
N MET A 113 -1.82 -10.80 5.31
CA MET A 113 -0.41 -10.82 4.92
C MET A 113 0.30 -12.08 5.42
N LYS A 114 0.13 -12.44 6.70
CA LYS A 114 0.75 -13.62 7.32
C LYS A 114 0.28 -14.96 6.74
N LYS A 115 -0.91 -15.00 6.13
CA LYS A 115 -1.45 -16.18 5.44
C LYS A 115 -0.93 -16.32 4.01
N SER A 116 -0.25 -15.30 3.48
CA SER A 116 0.30 -15.28 2.14
C SER A 116 1.80 -15.59 2.18
N GLU A 117 2.30 -16.24 1.14
CA GLU A 117 3.74 -16.40 0.88
C GLU A 117 4.30 -15.26 0.02
N ALA A 118 3.47 -14.26 -0.31
CA ALA A 118 3.89 -13.13 -1.13
C ALA A 118 4.88 -12.24 -0.36
N THR A 119 5.82 -11.65 -1.11
CA THR A 119 6.78 -10.67 -0.59
C THR A 119 6.42 -9.24 -0.98
N CYS A 120 5.43 -9.07 -1.86
CA CYS A 120 4.97 -7.78 -2.36
C CYS A 120 3.44 -7.68 -2.22
N PHE A 121 2.96 -6.61 -1.60
CA PHE A 121 1.55 -6.42 -1.26
C PHE A 121 1.02 -5.08 -1.77
N LEU A 122 -0.19 -5.11 -2.34
CA LEU A 122 -1.01 -3.93 -2.61
C LEU A 122 -2.06 -3.81 -1.52
N VAL A 123 -1.95 -2.78 -0.68
CA VAL A 123 -2.94 -2.50 0.35
C VAL A 123 -3.88 -1.42 -0.19
N ASP A 124 -5.06 -1.84 -0.66
CA ASP A 124 -6.05 -1.00 -1.35
C ASP A 124 -7.06 -0.41 -0.36
N GLY A 125 -7.17 0.92 -0.40
CA GLY A 125 -8.16 1.66 0.40
C GLY A 125 -7.80 1.79 1.87
N PHE A 126 -6.52 1.65 2.22
CA PHE A 126 -5.96 1.89 3.55
C PHE A 126 -4.54 2.48 3.39
N PRO A 127 -4.08 3.37 4.29
CA PRO A 127 -4.80 4.00 5.42
C PRO A 127 -5.83 5.05 4.96
N ARG A 128 -6.92 5.24 5.72
CA ARG A 128 -7.99 6.21 5.39
C ARG A 128 -7.99 7.47 6.26
N ASN A 129 -7.24 7.50 7.35
CA ASN A 129 -7.06 8.65 8.24
C ASN A 129 -5.72 8.55 9.00
N ALA A 130 -5.40 9.58 9.81
CA ALA A 130 -4.20 9.61 10.64
C ALA A 130 -4.14 8.42 11.61
N ASP A 131 -5.23 8.11 12.32
CA ASP A 131 -5.29 6.99 13.27
C ASP A 131 -4.95 5.64 12.61
N ASN A 132 -5.45 5.41 11.39
CA ASN A 132 -5.08 4.23 10.59
C ASN A 132 -3.57 4.19 10.31
N LEU A 133 -2.98 5.31 9.88
CA LEU A 133 -1.56 5.38 9.60
C LEU A 133 -0.71 5.18 10.86
N GLU A 134 -1.06 5.84 11.96
CA GLU A 134 -0.36 5.71 13.25
C GLU A 134 -0.42 4.27 13.77
N CYS A 135 -1.60 3.64 13.70
CA CYS A 135 -1.79 2.25 14.08
C CYS A 135 -0.97 1.31 13.20
N TRP A 136 -0.93 1.54 11.88
CA TRP A 136 -0.10 0.78 10.95
C TRP A 136 1.39 0.89 11.30
N VAL A 137 1.90 2.11 11.47
CA VAL A 137 3.32 2.35 11.82
C VAL A 137 3.70 1.63 13.11
N LYS A 138 2.80 1.57 14.09
CA LYS A 138 3.03 0.91 15.37
C LYS A 138 3.03 -0.63 15.26
N LEU A 139 2.12 -1.21 14.48
CA LEU A 139 1.87 -2.65 14.48
C LEU A 139 2.52 -3.41 13.32
N MET A 140 2.74 -2.76 12.19
CA MET A 140 3.22 -3.37 10.94
C MET A 140 4.73 -3.19 10.72
N THR A 141 5.52 -3.28 11.79
CA THR A 141 6.97 -3.05 11.76
C THR A 141 7.76 -4.07 10.92
N HIS A 142 7.15 -5.24 10.69
CA HIS A 142 7.71 -6.35 9.93
C HIS A 142 7.58 -6.19 8.41
N CYS A 143 6.98 -5.11 7.92
CA CYS A 143 6.87 -4.79 6.50
C CYS A 143 7.49 -3.42 6.20
N LYS A 144 7.78 -3.17 4.91
CA LYS A 144 8.30 -1.88 4.43
C LYS A 144 7.28 -1.25 3.48
N VAL A 145 6.84 -0.03 3.80
CA VAL A 145 6.03 0.76 2.88
C VAL A 145 6.94 1.48 1.90
N GLU A 146 6.82 1.15 0.62
CA GLU A 146 7.62 1.75 -0.45
C GLU A 146 7.08 3.13 -0.84
N PHE A 147 5.80 3.19 -1.24
CA PHE A 147 5.12 4.44 -1.59
C PHE A 147 3.58 4.29 -1.58
N VAL A 148 2.91 5.41 -1.80
CA VAL A 148 1.48 5.51 -2.09
C VAL A 148 1.28 5.66 -3.60
N LEU A 149 0.62 4.70 -4.23
CA LEU A 149 0.04 4.85 -5.56
C LEU A 149 -1.31 5.57 -5.43
N MET A 150 -1.38 6.79 -5.94
CA MET A 150 -2.53 7.67 -5.81
C MET A 150 -3.28 7.77 -7.14
N LEU A 151 -4.50 7.24 -7.21
CA LEU A 151 -5.37 7.38 -8.38
C LEU A 151 -6.23 8.63 -8.26
N GLU A 152 -5.90 9.64 -9.06
CA GLU A 152 -6.64 10.89 -9.13
C GLU A 152 -7.78 10.79 -10.13
N CYS A 153 -8.99 11.14 -9.71
CA CYS A 153 -10.19 11.07 -10.53
C CYS A 153 -11.14 12.21 -10.14
N PRO A 154 -11.74 12.93 -11.09
CA PRO A 154 -12.78 13.90 -10.80
C PRO A 154 -13.97 13.25 -10.07
N GLU A 155 -14.59 14.00 -9.16
CA GLU A 155 -15.70 13.50 -8.33
C GLU A 155 -16.89 13.07 -9.18
N GLU A 156 -17.18 13.82 -10.25
CA GLU A 156 -18.27 13.55 -11.18
C GLU A 156 -18.09 12.21 -11.91
N VAL A 157 -16.86 11.89 -12.30
CA VAL A 157 -16.51 10.61 -12.95
C VAL A 157 -16.62 9.47 -11.94
N MET A 158 -16.14 9.69 -10.71
CA MET A 158 -16.24 8.71 -9.64
C MET A 158 -17.70 8.40 -9.27
N GLU A 159 -18.56 9.42 -9.18
CA GLU A 159 -19.98 9.27 -8.87
C GLU A 159 -20.68 8.43 -9.94
N GLN A 160 -20.48 8.76 -11.22
CA GLN A 160 -21.03 7.99 -12.34
C GLN A 160 -20.60 6.51 -12.29
N ARG A 161 -19.32 6.24 -12.00
CA ARG A 161 -18.78 4.88 -11.88
C ARG A 161 -19.41 4.13 -10.70
N LEU A 162 -19.61 4.79 -9.56
CA LEU A 162 -20.22 4.18 -8.38
C LEU A 162 -21.70 3.86 -8.57
N LEU A 163 -22.46 4.77 -9.18
CA LEU A 163 -23.87 4.55 -9.51
C LEU A 163 -24.03 3.35 -10.45
N LYS A 164 -23.24 3.30 -11.53
CA LYS A 164 -23.23 2.16 -12.46
C LYS A 164 -22.84 0.86 -11.77
N ARG A 165 -21.89 0.89 -10.83
CA ARG A 165 -21.50 -0.29 -10.05
C ARG A 165 -22.59 -0.72 -9.06
N GLY A 166 -23.36 0.21 -8.52
CA GLY A 166 -24.49 -0.06 -7.62
C GLY A 166 -25.56 -0.95 -8.27
N GLU A 167 -25.71 -0.90 -9.59
CA GLU A 167 -26.66 -1.74 -10.34
C GLU A 167 -26.37 -3.24 -10.25
N THR A 168 -25.11 -3.64 -10.03
CA THR A 168 -24.68 -5.05 -10.13
C THR A 168 -23.92 -5.56 -8.91
N SER A 169 -23.32 -4.69 -8.09
CA SER A 169 -22.36 -5.11 -7.06
C SER A 169 -22.97 -5.70 -5.79
N GLY A 170 -24.26 -5.44 -5.52
CA GLY A 170 -24.90 -5.84 -4.25
C GLY A 170 -24.31 -5.16 -3.01
N ARG A 171 -23.54 -4.07 -3.18
CA ARG A 171 -22.96 -3.28 -2.08
C ARG A 171 -24.00 -2.33 -1.51
N SER A 172 -24.22 -2.39 -0.19
CA SER A 172 -25.17 -1.52 0.50
C SER A 172 -24.76 -0.04 0.47
N ASP A 173 -23.45 0.25 0.30
CA ASP A 173 -22.85 1.59 0.31
C ASP A 173 -22.68 2.24 -1.07
N ASP A 174 -23.21 1.63 -2.15
CA ASP A 174 -23.20 2.17 -3.51
C ASP A 174 -24.54 2.86 -3.86
N ASN A 175 -25.00 3.75 -2.98
CA ASN A 175 -26.16 4.64 -3.18
C ASN A 175 -25.75 6.11 -3.03
N ILE A 176 -26.53 7.03 -3.59
CA ILE A 176 -26.16 8.46 -3.68
C ILE A 176 -25.82 9.10 -2.32
N GLU A 177 -26.56 8.74 -1.27
CA GLU A 177 -26.33 9.28 0.07
C GLU A 177 -24.98 8.81 0.63
N SER A 178 -24.70 7.51 0.51
CA SER A 178 -23.46 6.89 0.97
C SER A 178 -22.26 7.36 0.16
N ILE A 179 -22.42 7.52 -1.17
CA ILE A 179 -21.39 8.03 -2.07
C ILE A 179 -20.91 9.42 -1.62
N ARG A 180 -21.84 10.35 -1.34
CA ARG A 180 -21.51 11.70 -0.87
C ARG A 180 -20.78 11.68 0.47
N LYS A 181 -21.22 10.85 1.42
CA LYS A 181 -20.53 10.66 2.72
C LYS A 181 -19.11 10.15 2.54
N ARG A 182 -18.91 9.22 1.60
CA ARG A 182 -17.59 8.64 1.27
C ARG A 182 -16.67 9.67 0.60
N PHE A 183 -17.17 10.52 -0.28
CA PHE A 183 -16.38 11.63 -0.85
C PHE A 183 -15.95 12.63 0.20
N LYS A 184 -16.86 13.02 1.10
CA LYS A 184 -16.54 13.89 2.23
C LYS A 184 -15.44 13.29 3.11
N THR A 185 -15.62 12.05 3.54
CA THR A 185 -14.64 11.32 4.37
C THR A 185 -13.28 11.20 3.67
N TYR A 186 -13.28 10.93 2.36
CA TYR A 186 -12.04 10.86 1.59
C TYR A 186 -11.29 12.21 1.57
N LYS A 187 -11.98 13.31 1.29
CA LYS A 187 -11.39 14.66 1.26
C LYS A 187 -10.89 15.09 2.64
N GLU A 188 -11.70 14.88 3.68
CA GLU A 188 -11.41 15.38 5.04
C GLU A 188 -10.40 14.53 5.79
N SER A 189 -10.43 13.20 5.60
CA SER A 189 -9.65 12.26 6.42
C SER A 189 -8.53 11.57 5.65
N THR A 190 -8.75 11.22 4.39
CA THR A 190 -7.78 10.43 3.61
C THR A 190 -6.72 11.30 2.93
N MET A 191 -7.10 12.45 2.36
CA MET A 191 -6.13 13.36 1.72
C MET A 191 -5.02 13.87 2.65
N PRO A 192 -5.26 14.19 3.94
CA PRO A 192 -4.18 14.53 4.87
C PRO A 192 -3.12 13.44 5.00
N VAL A 193 -3.50 12.17 4.90
CA VAL A 193 -2.56 11.05 4.92
C VAL A 193 -1.68 11.05 3.67
N VAL A 194 -2.27 11.25 2.48
CA VAL A 194 -1.52 11.38 1.22
C VAL A 194 -0.48 12.51 1.32
N GLN A 195 -0.84 13.63 1.94
CA GLN A 195 0.08 14.76 2.15
C GLN A 195 1.27 14.43 3.04
N VAL A 196 1.16 13.49 3.99
CA VAL A 196 2.29 13.01 4.79
C VAL A 196 3.32 12.35 3.87
N PHE A 197 2.88 11.41 3.03
CA PHE A 197 3.76 10.71 2.08
C PHE A 197 4.29 11.65 0.98
N ALA A 198 3.51 12.65 0.57
CA ALA A 198 3.93 13.62 -0.45
C ALA A 198 5.14 14.44 0.03
N LYS A 199 5.17 14.84 1.32
CA LYS A 199 6.32 15.52 1.93
C LYS A 199 7.58 14.66 1.96
N GLU A 200 7.44 13.34 1.91
CA GLU A 200 8.55 12.38 1.84
C GLU A 200 8.93 11.99 0.40
N ASN A 201 8.30 12.59 -0.63
CA ASN A 201 8.42 12.17 -2.04
C ASN A 201 8.02 10.70 -2.30
N LYS A 202 7.11 10.16 -1.48
CA LYS A 202 6.61 8.78 -1.55
C LYS A 202 5.19 8.67 -2.13
N VAL A 203 4.81 9.60 -3.01
CA VAL A 203 3.54 9.52 -3.74
C VAL A 203 3.85 9.38 -5.22
N ARG A 204 3.13 8.45 -5.88
CA ARG A 204 3.09 8.28 -7.32
C ARG A 204 1.67 8.55 -7.77
N GLU A 205 1.44 9.72 -8.35
CA GLU A 205 0.11 10.16 -8.79
C GLU A 205 -0.17 9.71 -10.21
N VAL A 206 -1.35 9.15 -10.44
CA VAL A 206 -1.82 8.71 -11.75
C VAL A 206 -3.24 9.20 -11.99
N VAL A 207 -3.42 9.94 -13.08
CA VAL A 207 -4.74 10.39 -13.55
C VAL A 207 -5.53 9.21 -14.09
N SER A 208 -6.72 8.98 -13.53
CA SER A 208 -7.52 7.75 -13.68
C SER A 208 -8.89 7.97 -14.33
N ASP A 209 -9.12 9.12 -14.98
CA ASP A 209 -10.34 9.44 -15.73
C ASP A 209 -10.28 9.07 -17.23
N ARG A 210 -9.21 8.38 -17.65
CA ARG A 210 -8.97 7.89 -19.03
C ARG A 210 -9.34 6.41 -19.19
N ALA A 211 -9.10 5.87 -20.39
CA ALA A 211 -9.26 4.45 -20.68
C ALA A 211 -8.40 3.56 -19.75
N PRO A 212 -8.89 2.40 -19.28
CA PRO A 212 -8.16 1.53 -18.35
C PRO A 212 -6.74 1.13 -18.80
N GLU A 213 -6.52 1.03 -20.11
CA GLU A 213 -5.25 0.71 -20.74
C GLU A 213 -4.22 1.83 -20.58
N GLU A 214 -4.64 3.08 -20.77
CA GLU A 214 -3.79 4.25 -20.60
C GLU A 214 -3.44 4.47 -19.12
N VAL A 215 -4.44 4.37 -18.24
CA VAL A 215 -4.23 4.48 -16.79
C VAL A 215 -3.25 3.42 -16.32
N TYR A 216 -3.38 2.19 -16.82
CA TYR A 216 -2.49 1.11 -16.43
C TYR A 216 -1.06 1.29 -16.93
N ALA A 217 -0.84 1.88 -18.11
CA ALA A 217 0.52 2.15 -18.58
C ALA A 217 1.29 3.06 -17.61
N ASP A 218 0.61 4.05 -17.03
CA ASP A 218 1.21 4.96 -16.05
C ASP A 218 1.39 4.27 -14.68
N VAL A 219 0.40 3.48 -14.24
CA VAL A 219 0.51 2.65 -13.03
C VAL A 219 1.69 1.68 -13.14
N ARG A 220 1.83 1.00 -14.28
CA ARG A 220 2.91 0.06 -14.55
C ARG A 220 4.27 0.73 -14.40
N THR A 221 4.42 1.94 -14.93
CA THR A 221 5.66 2.73 -14.79
C THR A 221 5.99 2.99 -13.32
N ALA A 222 4.99 3.35 -12.49
CA ALA A 222 5.20 3.54 -11.06
C ALA A 222 5.58 2.24 -10.32
N ILE A 223 5.02 1.09 -10.73
CA ILE A 223 5.28 -0.21 -10.08
C ILE A 223 6.65 -0.79 -10.46
N CYS A 224 7.15 -0.55 -11.68
CA CYS A 224 8.48 -1.02 -12.10
C CYS A 224 9.60 -0.59 -11.15
N GLU A 225 9.50 0.58 -10.51
CA GLU A 225 10.49 1.04 -9.50
C GLU A 225 10.65 0.07 -8.31
N VAL A 226 9.60 -0.69 -7.97
CA VAL A 226 9.61 -1.66 -6.85
C VAL A 226 10.20 -3.01 -7.28
N THR A 227 9.97 -3.40 -8.54
CA THR A 227 10.24 -4.74 -9.06
C THR A 227 11.57 -4.86 -9.82
N GLU A 228 12.10 -3.78 -10.37
CA GLU A 228 13.40 -3.77 -11.05
C GLU A 228 14.59 -4.23 -10.16
N PRO A 229 14.63 -3.98 -8.84
CA PRO A 229 15.63 -4.59 -7.96
C PRO A 229 15.52 -6.12 -7.85
N LEU A 230 14.31 -6.71 -8.04
CA LEU A 230 14.07 -8.15 -7.91
C LEU A 230 14.48 -8.93 -9.16
N GLU A 231 14.31 -8.36 -10.37
CA GLU A 231 14.71 -9.01 -11.62
C GLU A 231 16.24 -9.10 -11.79
N GLN A 232 16.98 -8.08 -11.34
CA GLN A 232 18.45 -8.09 -11.42
C GLN A 232 19.11 -9.04 -10.42
N ALA A 233 18.49 -9.25 -9.25
CA ALA A 233 18.91 -10.26 -8.29
C ALA A 233 18.65 -11.69 -8.83
N ALA A 234 17.46 -11.95 -9.36
CA ALA A 234 17.10 -13.26 -9.92
C ALA A 234 17.94 -13.65 -11.15
N ARG A 235 18.35 -12.68 -11.99
CA ARG A 235 19.26 -12.92 -13.13
C ARG A 235 20.71 -13.17 -12.73
N LYS A 236 21.17 -12.66 -11.58
CA LYS A 236 22.54 -12.90 -11.08
C LYS A 236 22.68 -14.30 -10.48
N ASP A 237 21.66 -14.80 -9.77
CA ASP A 237 21.70 -16.17 -9.21
C ASP A 237 21.59 -17.26 -10.29
N SER A 238 20.86 -17.00 -11.37
CA SER A 238 20.71 -17.94 -12.49
C SER A 238 21.86 -17.94 -13.50
N SER A 239 22.81 -17.00 -13.39
CA SER A 239 24.05 -16.97 -14.19
C SER A 239 25.29 -17.45 -13.41
N ALA A 240 25.11 -17.88 -12.17
CA ALA A 240 26.15 -18.43 -11.29
C ALA A 240 26.09 -19.96 -11.14
N VAL A 241 25.27 -20.66 -11.94
CA VAL A 241 25.18 -22.14 -12.00
C VAL A 241 25.67 -22.65 -13.35
#